data_AF-A0AAW9NKF6-F1
#
_entry.id   AF-A0AAW9NKF6-F1
#
_cell.length_a   1.000
_cell.length_b   1.000
_cell.length_c   1.000
_cell.angle_alpha   90.00
_cell.angle_beta   90.00
_cell.angle_gamma   90.00
#
_symmetry.space_group_name_H-M   'P 1'
#
loop_
_entity.id
_entity.type
_entity.pdbx_description
1 polymer ?
#
loop_
_entity_poly.entity_id
_entity_poly.type
_entity_poly.pdbx_seq_one_letter_code
_entity_poly.pdbx_strand_id
1 'polypeptide(L)' 'VGHCIDNGPIEAFWGTLKVEKYYLNKYETYEALKEAIDTYIWFYHNERYQERLNGLSPLEYRAQAA' A
#
# COMPACT_ATOMS: atom_id res chain seq x y z
N VAL A 1 12.95 -18.47 12.57
CA VAL A 1 13.99 -17.50 12.15
C VAL A 1 13.33 -16.60 11.13
N GLY A 2 13.29 -15.28 11.34
CA GLY A 2 12.81 -14.34 10.34
C GLY A 2 13.96 -13.91 9.45
N HIS A 3 13.79 -13.97 8.14
CA HIS A 3 14.77 -13.52 7.17
C HIS A 3 14.42 -12.11 6.69
N CYS A 4 15.42 -11.32 6.26
CA CYS A 4 15.18 -9.97 5.71
C CYS A 4 14.19 -9.98 4.53
N ILE A 5 14.14 -11.08 3.78
CA ILE A 5 13.20 -11.28 2.68
C ILE A 5 11.73 -11.28 3.12
N ASP A 6 11.45 -11.63 4.38
CA ASP A 6 10.09 -11.64 4.93
C ASP A 6 9.59 -10.20 5.17
N ASN A 7 10.51 -9.27 5.47
CA ASN A 7 10.18 -7.88 5.79
C ASN A 7 10.22 -6.95 4.55
N GLY A 8 11.03 -7.30 3.54
CA GLY A 8 11.21 -6.47 2.34
C GLY A 8 9.91 -5.99 1.68
N PRO A 9 8.89 -6.87 1.46
CA PRO A 9 7.63 -6.44 0.87
C PRO A 9 6.86 -5.39 1.68
N ILE A 10 6.82 -5.54 3.01
CA ILE A 10 6.09 -4.61 3.87
C ILE A 10 6.86 -3.29 4.05
N GLU A 11 8.20 -3.33 4.09
CA GLU A 11 9.04 -2.13 4.07
C GLU A 11 8.83 -1.32 2.79
N ALA A 12 8.80 -1.98 1.64
CA ALA A 12 8.55 -1.34 0.35
C ALA A 12 7.15 -0.68 0.31
N PHE A 13 6.13 -1.36 0.84
CA PHE A 13 4.79 -0.80 0.98
C PHE A 13 4.80 0.49 1.82
N TRP A 14 5.41 0.46 3.01
CA TRP A 14 5.46 1.63 3.89
C TRP A 14 6.27 2.79 3.31
N GLY A 15 7.37 2.50 2.61
CA GLY A 15 8.14 3.51 1.88
C GLY A 15 7.28 4.23 0.85
N THR A 16 6.52 3.46 0.06
CA THR A 16 5.61 3.99 -0.96
C THR A 16 4.50 4.83 -0.35
N LEU A 17 3.80 4.32 0.68
CA LEU A 17 2.74 5.06 1.38
C LEU A 17 3.23 6.40 1.92
N LYS A 18 4.44 6.42 2.49
CA LYS A 18 5.00 7.64 3.06
C LYS A 18 5.24 8.70 1.99
N VAL A 19 5.81 8.31 0.84
CA VAL A 19 6.10 9.22 -0.26
C VAL A 19 4.83 9.68 -0.99
N GLU A 20 3.89 8.77 -1.27
CA GLU A 20 2.70 9.08 -2.08
C GLU A 20 1.58 9.73 -1.26
N LYS A 21 1.50 9.52 0.06
CA LYS A 21 0.38 10.00 0.89
C LYS A 21 0.80 10.78 2.12
N TYR A 22 1.78 10.32 2.89
CA TYR A 22 2.11 10.98 4.16
C TYR A 22 2.86 12.29 3.96
N TYR A 23 3.98 12.29 3.23
CA TYR A 23 4.85 13.45 3.09
C TYR A 23 4.27 14.57 2.21
N LEU A 24 3.30 14.26 1.34
CA LEU A 24 2.65 15.23 0.47
C LEU A 24 1.52 16.02 1.17
N ASN A 25 1.17 15.65 2.41
CA ASN A 25 0.02 16.20 3.11
C ASN A 25 0.40 16.66 4.52
N LYS A 26 -0.33 17.63 5.05
CA LYS A 26 -0.32 17.99 6.47
C LYS A 26 -1.64 17.55 7.08
N TYR A 27 -1.56 16.91 8.24
CA TYR A 27 -2.72 16.40 8.96
C TYR A 27 -2.80 17.12 10.30
N GLU A 28 -3.89 17.84 10.51
CA GLU A 28 -4.12 18.64 11.74
C GLU A 28 -4.59 17.77 12.91
N THR A 29 -5.18 16.60 12.61
CA THR A 29 -5.66 15.66 13.62
C THR A 29 -5.18 14.24 13.34
N TYR A 30 -5.14 13.44 14.40
CA TYR A 30 -4.85 12.01 14.29
C TYR A 30 -5.90 11.30 13.43
N GLU A 31 -7.16 11.68 13.57
CA GLU A 31 -8.29 11.10 12.83
C GLU A 31 -8.13 11.32 11.33
N ALA A 32 -7.73 12.53 10.91
CA ALA A 32 -7.48 12.84 9.51
C ALA A 32 -6.29 12.03 8.95
N LEU A 33 -5.22 11.87 9.73
CA LEU A 33 -4.09 11.01 9.36
C LEU A 33 -4.52 9.54 9.23
N LYS A 34 -5.30 9.03 10.20
CA LYS A 34 -5.79 7.66 10.21
C LYS A 34 -6.66 7.39 8.98
N GLU A 35 -7.63 8.26 8.70
CA GLU A 35 -8.49 8.14 7.54
C GLU A 35 -7.67 8.13 6.24
N ALA A 36 -6.71 9.03 6.11
CA ALA A 36 -5.84 9.09 4.93
C ALA A 36 -5.02 7.81 4.73
N ILE A 37 -4.54 7.18 5.81
CA ILE A 37 -3.84 5.89 5.76
C ILE A 37 -4.80 4.76 5.36
N ASP A 38 -6.00 4.70 5.98
CA ASP A 38 -7.01 3.68 5.68
C ASP A 38 -7.45 3.75 4.21
N THR A 39 -7.74 4.94 3.70
CA THR A 39 -8.08 5.17 2.30
C THR A 39 -6.95 4.75 1.37
N TYR A 40 -5.70 5.07 1.71
CA TYR A 40 -4.56 4.69 0.88
C TYR A 40 -4.34 3.17 0.86
N ILE A 41 -4.49 2.48 1.99
CA ILE A 41 -4.41 1.02 2.06
C ILE A 41 -5.48 0.39 1.17
N TRP A 42 -6.71 0.91 1.22
CA TRP A 42 -7.80 0.43 0.38
C TRP A 42 -7.50 0.65 -1.10
N PHE A 43 -7.07 1.85 -1.50
CA PHE A 43 -6.63 2.15 -2.87
C PHE A 43 -5.52 1.20 -3.32
N TYR A 44 -4.48 1.04 -2.50
CA TYR A 44 -3.33 0.18 -2.82
C TYR A 44 -3.76 -1.26 -3.09
N HIS A 45 -4.74 -1.77 -2.34
CA HIS A 45 -5.23 -3.13 -2.46
C HIS A 45 -6.18 -3.34 -3.64
N ASN A 46 -7.09 -2.40 -3.88
CA ASN A 46 -8.23 -2.60 -4.77
C ASN A 46 -8.01 -1.97 -6.16
N GLU A 47 -7.27 -0.86 -6.23
CA GLU A 47 -7.25 0.00 -7.42
C GLU A 47 -5.83 0.27 -7.96
N ARG A 48 -4.78 0.03 -7.18
CA ARG A 48 -3.40 0.28 -7.63
C ARG A 48 -2.94 -0.79 -8.61
N TYR A 49 -3.13 -0.52 -9.90
CA TYR A 49 -2.58 -1.34 -10.98
C TYR A 49 -1.07 -1.36 -10.96
N GLN A 50 -0.47 -2.54 -11.08
CA GLN A 50 0.98 -2.71 -11.06
C GLN A 50 1.43 -3.47 -12.30
N GLU A 51 2.39 -2.91 -13.05
CA GLU A 51 2.93 -3.53 -14.26
C GLU A 51 3.46 -4.95 -13.98
N ARG A 52 4.15 -5.14 -12.85
CA ARG A 52 4.63 -6.45 -12.39
C ARG A 52 3.52 -7.49 -12.13
N LEU A 53 2.28 -7.04 -11.98
CA LEU A 53 1.09 -7.87 -11.80
C LEU A 53 0.24 -7.91 -13.08
N ASN A 54 0.86 -7.72 -14.26
CA ASN A 54 0.18 -7.64 -15.56
C ASN A 54 -0.90 -6.54 -15.61
N GLY A 55 -0.67 -5.42 -14.93
CA GLY A 55 -1.61 -4.30 -14.89
C GLY A 55 -2.83 -4.56 -14.01
N LEU A 56 -2.78 -5.53 -13.09
CA LEU A 56 -3.85 -5.83 -12.13
C LEU A 56 -3.59 -5.17 -10.78
N SER A 57 -4.67 -4.94 -10.03
CA SER A 57 -4.56 -4.59 -8.61
C SER A 57 -4.13 -5.81 -7.78
N PRO A 58 -3.57 -5.62 -6.57
CA PRO A 58 -3.19 -6.74 -5.71
C PRO A 58 -4.35 -7.68 -5.35
N LEU A 59 -5.59 -7.19 -5.31
CA LEU A 59 -6.76 -8.03 -5.08
C LEU A 59 -7.11 -8.84 -6.33
N GLU A 60 -7.15 -8.21 -7.50
CA GLU A 60 -7.43 -8.88 -8.78
C GLU A 60 -6.40 -9.97 -9.08
N TYR A 61 -5.11 -9.67 -8.89
CA TYR A 61 -4.03 -10.65 -9.06
C TYR A 61 -4.20 -11.86 -8.12
N ARG A 62 -4.60 -11.64 -6.86
CA ARG A 62 -4.86 -12.73 -5.91
C ARG A 62 -6.07 -13.56 -6.29
N ALA A 63 -7.12 -12.95 -6.83
CA ALA A 63 -8.32 -13.66 -7.27
C ALA A 63 -8.05 -14.59 -8.46
N GLN A 64 -7.04 -14.30 -9.30
CA GLN A 64 -6.65 -15.18 -10.41
C GLN A 64 -5.83 -16.41 -9.96
N ALA A 65 -5.19 -16.33 -8.80
CA ALA A 65 -4.40 -17.42 -8.24
C ALA A 65 -5.22 -18.35 -7.32
N ALA A 66 -6.52 -18.09 -7.16
CA ALA A 66 -7.45 -18.83 -6.31
C ALA A 66 -8.14 -19.99 -7.05
#